data_AF-L2GBF8-F1
#
_entry.id   AF-L2GBF8-F1
#
_cell.length_a   1.000
_cell.length_b   1.000
_cell.length_c   1.000
_cell.angle_alpha   90.00
_cell.angle_beta   90.00
_cell.angle_gamma   90.00
#
_symmetry.space_group_name_H-M   'P 1'
#
loop_
_entity.id
_entity.type
_entity.pdbx_description
1 polymer ?
#
loop_
_entity_poly.entity_id
_entity_poly.type
_entity_poly.pdbx_seq_one_letter_code
_entity_poly.pdbx_strand_id
1 'polypeptide(L)'
;MYHSSTLLLATAGLASAFTNTKVDFFMRKNIDPIVIPGQYKSHMHSFFGSDAVNVNLSTTAELQQGCATAQNPNDLSVYWIPTLYHVEGDKRTPIEPVAFTAYYNFDKDPAEVAIPPNFNVVAGNAQAKTVDDLVEGSDVAWLCQNQDFDAGGKKNSDFPQSTCSTSLQSVLWFPDCVDTTTLKSAYSNKGTCADGMKRMPQLRFSIRYDTKKAIPDGWKGAPPLELAMTM
;
A
#
# COMPACT_ATOMS: atom_id res chain seq x y z
N MET A 1 14.77 -44.59 40.76
CA MET A 1 15.29 -43.32 40.21
C MET A 1 14.32 -42.88 39.11
N TYR A 2 13.66 -41.76 39.34
CA TYR A 2 12.68 -41.13 38.44
C TYR A 2 13.31 -40.71 37.13
N HIS A 3 12.56 -40.74 36.01
CA HIS A 3 12.57 -39.71 34.97
C HIS A 3 11.20 -39.74 34.26
N SER A 4 10.28 -38.89 34.69
CA SER A 4 9.07 -38.57 33.91
C SER A 4 9.46 -37.52 32.88
N SER A 5 9.46 -37.91 31.60
CA SER A 5 9.58 -36.98 30.48
C SER A 5 8.22 -36.32 30.21
N THR A 6 8.06 -35.08 30.66
CA THR A 6 6.91 -34.24 30.31
C THR A 6 7.10 -33.71 28.90
N LEU A 7 6.33 -34.22 27.94
CA LEU A 7 6.27 -33.68 26.58
C LEU A 7 5.44 -32.39 26.60
N LEU A 8 6.07 -31.21 26.48
CA LEU A 8 5.34 -29.98 26.20
C LEU A 8 4.88 -30.01 24.74
N LEU A 9 3.59 -30.25 24.51
CA LEU A 9 2.95 -29.87 23.25
C LEU A 9 2.90 -28.34 23.21
N ALA A 10 3.77 -27.72 22.42
CA ALA A 10 3.57 -26.35 21.99
C ALA A 10 2.37 -26.33 21.04
N THR A 11 1.20 -25.97 21.56
CA THR A 11 0.09 -25.55 20.72
C THR A 11 0.53 -24.26 20.04
N ALA A 12 0.91 -24.35 18.76
CA ALA A 12 0.96 -23.18 17.89
C ALA A 12 -0.47 -22.63 17.82
N GLY A 13 -0.79 -21.67 18.68
CA GLY A 13 -2.03 -20.92 18.55
C GLY A 13 -2.05 -20.26 17.18
N LEU A 14 -3.16 -20.38 16.46
CA LEU A 14 -3.41 -19.56 15.28
C LEU A 14 -3.39 -18.10 15.76
N ALA A 15 -2.27 -17.43 15.58
CA ALA A 15 -2.17 -16.00 15.77
C ALA A 15 -2.93 -15.34 14.61
N SER A 16 -4.25 -15.17 14.75
CA SER A 16 -5.01 -14.23 13.93
C SER A 16 -4.64 -12.82 14.38
N ALA A 17 -3.42 -12.39 14.06
CA ALA A 17 -2.94 -11.06 14.34
C ALA A 17 -3.34 -10.16 13.17
N PHE A 18 -4.48 -9.48 13.29
CA PHE A 18 -4.72 -8.27 12.52
C PHE A 18 -3.54 -7.34 12.71
N THR A 19 -2.67 -7.27 11.72
CA THR A 19 -1.50 -6.41 11.78
C THR A 19 -1.81 -5.23 10.89
N ASN A 20 -2.16 -4.11 11.52
CA ASN A 20 -1.97 -2.83 10.89
C ASN A 20 -0.77 -2.17 11.55
N THR A 21 -0.03 -1.40 10.77
CA THR A 21 1.17 -0.74 11.26
C THR A 21 1.21 0.65 10.66
N LYS A 22 1.31 1.65 11.53
CA LYS A 22 1.61 3.01 11.09
C LYS A 22 3.07 3.03 10.66
N VAL A 23 3.32 3.64 9.51
CA VAL A 23 4.65 3.74 8.93
C VAL A 23 4.91 5.19 8.57
N ASP A 24 6.03 5.76 9.00
CA ASP A 24 6.30 7.18 8.77
C ASP A 24 6.96 7.40 7.40
N PHE A 25 6.60 8.52 6.78
CA PHE A 25 7.24 9.03 5.57
C PHE A 25 8.69 9.43 5.87
N PHE A 26 9.63 9.10 4.98
CA PHE A 26 11.03 9.47 5.18
C PHE A 26 11.72 10.06 3.94
N MET A 27 11.22 9.80 2.72
CA MET A 27 11.88 10.25 1.50
C MET A 27 10.90 10.47 0.35
N ARG A 28 11.21 11.45 -0.50
CA ARG A 28 10.64 11.59 -1.83
C ARG A 28 11.72 11.36 -2.89
N LYS A 29 11.47 10.46 -3.86
CA LYS A 29 12.45 10.13 -4.91
C LYS A 29 11.80 9.63 -6.20
N ASN A 30 12.46 9.86 -7.33
CA ASN A 30 12.01 9.49 -8.68
C ASN A 30 12.51 8.10 -9.12
N ILE A 31 12.36 7.10 -8.26
CA ILE A 31 12.72 5.70 -8.52
C ILE A 31 11.51 4.80 -8.37
N ASP A 32 11.44 3.72 -9.14
CA ASP A 32 10.49 2.62 -8.95
C ASP A 32 11.22 1.29 -9.08
N PRO A 33 11.57 0.66 -7.95
CA PRO A 33 12.36 -0.58 -7.96
C PRO A 33 11.63 -1.79 -8.55
N ILE A 34 10.28 -1.72 -8.65
CA ILE A 34 9.47 -2.81 -9.21
C ILE A 34 9.23 -2.58 -10.71
N VAL A 35 8.82 -1.37 -11.11
CA VAL A 35 8.36 -1.10 -12.47
C VAL A 35 9.52 -0.78 -13.43
N ILE A 36 10.52 -0.01 -12.99
CA ILE A 36 11.68 0.38 -13.80
C ILE A 36 12.99 0.30 -12.99
N PRO A 37 13.39 -0.92 -12.59
CA PRO A 37 14.58 -1.13 -11.75
C PRO A 37 15.84 -0.53 -12.38
N GLY A 38 16.68 0.06 -11.54
CA GLY A 38 17.97 0.63 -11.93
C GLY A 38 17.91 2.04 -12.53
N GLN A 39 16.72 2.67 -12.60
CA GLN A 39 16.54 3.97 -13.26
C GLN A 39 16.01 5.08 -12.34
N TYR A 40 16.61 6.26 -12.44
CA TYR A 40 16.12 7.52 -11.85
C TYR A 40 15.23 8.28 -12.84
N LYS A 41 14.25 7.58 -13.41
CA LYS A 41 13.36 8.09 -14.47
C LYS A 41 11.88 7.88 -14.16
N SER A 42 11.55 7.46 -12.95
CA SER A 42 10.14 7.35 -12.56
C SER A 42 9.52 8.73 -12.39
N HIS A 43 8.20 8.78 -12.30
CA HIS A 43 7.55 9.89 -11.63
C HIS A 43 7.93 9.89 -10.14
N MET A 44 7.50 10.93 -9.43
CA MET A 44 7.91 11.14 -8.05
C MET A 44 7.13 10.26 -7.08
N HIS A 45 7.84 9.47 -6.28
CA HIS A 45 7.25 8.65 -5.22
C HIS A 45 7.53 9.21 -3.83
N SER A 46 6.55 9.09 -2.93
CA SER A 46 6.72 9.25 -1.49
C SER A 46 6.94 7.86 -0.86
N PHE A 47 8.05 7.69 -0.14
CA PHE A 47 8.51 6.43 0.47
C PHE A 47 8.30 6.40 1.98
N PHE A 48 7.99 5.21 2.47
CA PHE A 48 7.73 4.87 3.88
C PHE A 48 8.37 3.53 4.22
N GLY A 49 8.65 3.29 5.50
CA GLY A 49 9.09 1.99 5.98
C GLY A 49 10.61 1.89 6.01
N SER A 50 11.15 0.86 5.35
CA SER A 50 12.58 0.58 5.42
C SER A 50 13.44 1.57 4.62
N ASP A 51 14.57 1.95 5.20
CA ASP A 51 15.61 2.75 4.55
C ASP A 51 16.50 1.94 3.60
N ALA A 52 16.36 0.61 3.58
CA ALA A 52 17.05 -0.28 2.66
C ALA A 52 16.48 -0.23 1.23
N VAL A 53 15.57 0.72 0.94
CA VAL A 53 15.13 1.01 -0.42
C VAL A 53 16.30 1.44 -1.30
N ASN A 54 16.34 0.92 -2.53
CA ASN A 54 17.35 1.27 -3.52
C ASN A 54 16.69 1.48 -4.88
N VAL A 55 17.43 1.96 -5.88
CA VAL A 55 16.96 2.05 -7.27
C VAL A 55 16.67 0.67 -7.88
N ASN A 56 17.26 -0.39 -7.32
CA ASN A 56 16.93 -1.78 -7.60
C ASN A 56 16.10 -2.37 -6.46
N LEU A 57 15.33 -3.42 -6.77
CA LEU A 57 14.52 -4.11 -5.78
C LEU A 57 15.39 -4.74 -4.69
N SER A 58 15.12 -4.41 -3.44
CA SER A 58 15.79 -4.99 -2.28
C SER A 58 15.24 -6.37 -1.97
N THR A 59 16.11 -7.31 -1.66
CA THR A 59 15.77 -8.66 -1.18
C THR A 59 15.31 -8.62 0.28
N THR A 60 14.60 -9.65 0.74
CA THR A 60 14.25 -9.78 2.16
C THR A 60 15.48 -9.75 3.07
N ALA A 61 16.60 -10.32 2.64
CA ALA A 61 17.84 -10.33 3.43
C ALA A 61 18.46 -8.92 3.58
N GLU A 62 18.33 -8.06 2.56
CA GLU A 62 18.76 -6.66 2.62
C GLU A 62 17.80 -5.83 3.48
N LEU A 63 16.49 -6.01 3.32
CA LEU A 63 15.48 -5.36 4.16
C LEU A 63 15.68 -5.71 5.65
N GLN A 64 16.07 -6.96 5.96
CA GLN A 64 16.40 -7.41 7.32
C GLN A 64 17.60 -6.71 7.96
N GLN A 65 18.42 -6.02 7.16
CA GLN A 65 19.59 -5.26 7.64
C GLN A 65 19.30 -3.75 7.74
N GLY A 66 18.18 -3.28 7.19
CA GLY A 66 17.79 -1.88 7.20
C GLY A 66 17.16 -1.43 8.52
N CYS A 67 17.10 -0.12 8.72
CA CYS A 67 16.20 0.48 9.70
C CYS A 67 14.82 0.63 9.07
N ALA A 68 13.77 0.70 9.90
CA ALA A 68 12.41 0.96 9.40
C ALA A 68 11.68 1.93 10.32
N THR A 69 10.77 2.72 9.72
CA THR A 69 9.89 3.66 10.43
C THR A 69 8.55 3.04 10.86
N ALA A 70 8.35 1.75 10.61
CA ALA A 70 7.13 1.04 10.98
C ALA A 70 7.02 0.89 12.50
N GLN A 71 5.82 1.09 13.05
CA GLN A 71 5.57 0.89 14.48
C GLN A 71 5.70 -0.58 14.92
N ASN A 72 5.35 -1.52 14.03
CA ASN A 72 5.65 -2.93 14.26
C ASN A 72 7.14 -3.18 13.95
N PRO A 73 7.97 -3.56 14.94
CA PRO A 73 9.41 -3.75 14.73
C PRO A 73 9.73 -4.94 13.81
N ASN A 74 8.75 -5.79 13.50
CA ASN A 74 8.92 -6.90 12.56
C ASN A 74 8.55 -6.53 11.12
N ASP A 75 8.05 -5.31 10.88
CA ASP A 75 7.75 -4.83 9.53
C ASP A 75 8.93 -4.01 8.99
N LEU A 76 9.73 -4.68 8.15
CA LEU A 76 10.88 -4.11 7.46
C LEU A 76 10.59 -3.86 5.97
N SER A 77 9.32 -3.79 5.60
CA SER A 77 8.90 -3.57 4.21
C SER A 77 9.20 -2.15 3.76
N VAL A 78 9.39 -1.97 2.45
CA VAL A 78 9.39 -0.66 1.81
C VAL A 78 8.02 -0.43 1.18
N TYR A 79 7.42 0.72 1.44
CA TYR A 79 6.17 1.13 0.82
C TYR A 79 6.35 2.45 0.09
N TRP A 80 5.68 2.59 -1.05
CA TRP A 80 5.65 3.87 -1.75
C TRP A 80 4.34 4.08 -2.49
N ILE A 81 4.04 5.36 -2.70
CA ILE A 81 2.89 5.85 -3.46
C ILE A 81 3.33 6.99 -4.38
N PRO A 82 2.62 7.26 -5.48
CA PRO A 82 2.78 8.50 -6.22
C PRO A 82 2.64 9.73 -5.31
N THR A 83 3.55 10.68 -5.42
CA THR A 83 3.46 11.94 -4.65
C THR A 83 2.20 12.70 -5.05
N LEU A 84 1.40 13.11 -4.07
CA LEU A 84 0.27 14.01 -4.30
C LEU A 84 0.77 15.46 -4.38
N TYR A 85 0.28 16.22 -5.35
CA TYR A 85 0.60 17.62 -5.56
C TYR A 85 -0.65 18.50 -5.48
N HIS A 86 -0.49 19.69 -4.88
CA HIS A 86 -1.35 20.84 -5.11
C HIS A 86 -0.91 21.53 -6.41
N VAL A 87 -1.86 21.82 -7.30
CA VAL A 87 -1.62 22.44 -8.60
C VAL A 87 -2.12 23.88 -8.63
N GLU A 88 -1.20 24.81 -8.92
CA GLU A 88 -1.49 26.24 -9.10
C GLU A 88 -0.92 26.69 -10.47
N GLY A 89 -1.73 26.58 -11.53
CA GLY A 89 -1.25 26.76 -12.90
C GLY A 89 -0.17 25.72 -13.25
N ASP A 90 1.04 26.19 -13.56
CA ASP A 90 2.17 25.31 -13.87
C ASP A 90 2.91 24.80 -12.62
N LYS A 91 2.65 25.39 -11.44
CA LYS A 91 3.34 25.05 -10.20
C LYS A 91 2.73 23.79 -9.58
N ARG A 92 3.57 22.79 -9.32
CA ARG A 92 3.23 21.60 -8.51
C ARG A 92 3.91 21.68 -7.15
N THR A 93 3.13 21.78 -6.08
CA THR A 93 3.63 21.80 -4.70
C THR A 93 3.27 20.48 -4.01
N PRO A 94 4.25 19.69 -3.53
CA PRO A 94 3.94 18.39 -2.95
C PRO A 94 3.17 18.52 -1.64
N ILE A 95 2.20 17.64 -1.44
CA ILE A 95 1.43 17.50 -0.20
C ILE A 95 1.96 16.27 0.53
N GLU A 96 2.62 16.49 1.66
CA GLU A 96 3.12 15.38 2.47
C GLU A 96 1.96 14.64 3.17
N PRO A 97 1.96 13.30 3.15
CA PRO A 97 1.09 12.50 3.98
C PRO A 97 1.29 12.81 5.47
N VAL A 98 0.19 13.02 6.19
CA VAL A 98 0.21 13.19 7.66
C VAL A 98 0.04 11.87 8.41
N ALA A 99 -0.46 10.84 7.72
CA ALA A 99 -0.48 9.47 8.23
C ALA A 99 -0.45 8.48 7.07
N PHE A 100 0.30 7.39 7.27
CA PHE A 100 0.26 6.21 6.41
C PHE A 100 0.11 4.97 7.29
N THR A 101 -0.77 4.06 6.90
CA THR A 101 -0.98 2.79 7.58
C THR A 101 -1.06 1.67 6.55
N ALA A 102 -0.17 0.70 6.68
CA ALA A 102 -0.25 -0.57 5.98
C ALA A 102 -1.14 -1.51 6.80
N TYR A 103 -2.22 -1.97 6.19
CA TYR A 103 -3.10 -2.97 6.76
C TYR A 103 -2.84 -4.32 6.09
N TYR A 104 -2.56 -5.33 6.89
CA TYR A 104 -2.51 -6.73 6.48
C TYR A 104 -3.85 -7.35 6.84
N ASN A 105 -4.81 -7.26 5.92
CA ASN A 105 -6.21 -7.60 6.17
C ASN A 105 -6.44 -9.12 6.12
N PHE A 106 -7.22 -9.60 7.10
CA PHE A 106 -7.73 -10.98 7.19
C PHE A 106 -9.27 -11.03 7.17
N ASP A 107 -9.93 -9.90 6.89
CA ASP A 107 -11.35 -9.65 7.18
C ASP A 107 -12.37 -10.53 6.43
N LYS A 108 -11.94 -11.25 5.38
CA LYS A 108 -12.87 -12.04 4.54
C LYS A 108 -12.59 -13.54 4.62
N ASP A 109 -11.33 -13.95 4.54
CA ASP A 109 -10.91 -15.36 4.58
C ASP A 109 -9.50 -15.48 5.19
N PRO A 110 -9.21 -16.53 5.97
CA PRO A 110 -7.88 -16.73 6.55
C PRO A 110 -6.85 -16.93 5.45
N ALA A 111 -5.66 -16.35 5.64
CA ALA A 111 -4.54 -16.59 4.75
C ALA A 111 -4.10 -18.06 4.83
N GLU A 112 -3.84 -18.67 3.68
CA GLU A 112 -3.28 -20.03 3.58
C GLU A 112 -1.76 -20.02 3.76
N VAL A 113 -1.11 -18.91 3.39
CA VAL A 113 0.34 -18.70 3.52
C VAL A 113 0.64 -17.30 4.02
N ALA A 114 1.80 -17.13 4.66
CA ALA A 114 2.37 -15.81 4.89
C ALA A 114 2.80 -15.17 3.55
N ILE A 115 2.99 -13.85 3.54
CA ILE A 115 3.62 -13.17 2.41
C ILE A 115 5.04 -13.76 2.22
N PRO A 116 5.37 -14.33 1.04
CA PRO A 116 6.64 -14.99 0.85
C PRO A 116 7.84 -14.03 0.94
N PRO A 117 9.03 -14.51 1.33
CA PRO A 117 10.27 -13.75 1.15
C PRO A 117 10.48 -13.34 -0.32
N ASN A 118 11.11 -12.17 -0.52
CA ASN A 118 11.36 -11.50 -1.80
C ASN A 118 10.10 -11.15 -2.61
N PHE A 119 8.91 -11.24 -1.99
CA PHE A 119 7.67 -10.82 -2.62
C PHE A 119 7.65 -9.31 -2.82
N ASN A 120 7.18 -8.89 -4.00
CA ASN A 120 7.01 -7.50 -4.39
C ASN A 120 5.78 -7.41 -5.30
N VAL A 121 5.06 -6.31 -5.22
CA VAL A 121 3.77 -6.18 -5.92
C VAL A 121 3.41 -4.72 -6.18
N VAL A 122 2.69 -4.50 -7.28
CA VAL A 122 2.03 -3.24 -7.60
C VAL A 122 0.52 -3.42 -7.42
N ALA A 123 -0.15 -2.42 -6.85
CA ALA A 123 -1.61 -2.39 -6.82
C ALA A 123 -2.15 -2.01 -8.21
N GLY A 124 -3.11 -2.78 -8.72
CA GLY A 124 -3.71 -2.57 -10.04
C GLY A 124 -2.71 -2.79 -11.18
N ASN A 125 -2.71 -1.87 -12.14
CA ASN A 125 -1.87 -1.92 -13.34
C ASN A 125 -1.10 -0.59 -13.49
N ALA A 126 0.23 -0.63 -13.32
CA ALA A 126 1.10 0.54 -13.45
C ALA A 126 1.05 1.20 -14.84
N GLN A 127 0.60 0.48 -15.86
CA GLN A 127 0.52 0.95 -17.24
C GLN A 127 -0.90 1.36 -17.64
N ALA A 128 -1.85 1.39 -16.72
CA ALA A 128 -3.23 1.75 -17.01
C ALA A 128 -3.34 3.21 -17.47
N LYS A 129 -3.99 3.42 -18.62
CA LYS A 129 -4.26 4.76 -19.19
C LYS A 129 -5.75 4.99 -19.42
N THR A 130 -6.51 3.91 -19.49
CA THR A 130 -7.94 3.90 -19.79
C THR A 130 -8.68 3.04 -18.78
N VAL A 131 -10.00 3.17 -18.75
CA VAL A 131 -10.87 2.35 -17.88
C VAL A 131 -10.75 0.87 -18.21
N ASP A 132 -10.47 0.51 -19.46
CA ASP A 132 -10.32 -0.87 -19.91
C ASP A 132 -9.00 -1.51 -19.42
N ASP A 133 -8.02 -0.68 -19.00
CA ASP A 133 -6.75 -1.16 -18.44
C ASP A 133 -6.82 -1.49 -16.94
N LEU A 134 -7.96 -1.20 -16.30
CA LEU A 134 -8.17 -1.43 -14.87
C LEU A 134 -8.26 -2.93 -14.56
N VAL A 135 -7.62 -3.35 -13.48
CA VAL A 135 -7.63 -4.75 -13.03
C VAL A 135 -8.85 -4.98 -12.13
N GLU A 136 -9.63 -6.00 -12.41
CA GLU A 136 -10.76 -6.38 -11.56
C GLU A 136 -10.28 -6.71 -10.14
N GLY A 137 -10.97 -6.16 -9.13
CA GLY A 137 -10.58 -6.28 -7.71
C GLY A 137 -9.45 -5.33 -7.28
N SER A 138 -8.82 -4.61 -8.21
CA SER A 138 -7.97 -3.48 -7.85
C SER A 138 -8.85 -2.26 -7.58
N ASP A 139 -8.78 -1.78 -6.35
CA ASP A 139 -9.61 -0.70 -5.87
C ASP A 139 -8.75 0.46 -5.39
N VAL A 140 -9.19 1.68 -5.73
CA VAL A 140 -8.69 2.93 -5.16
C VAL A 140 -9.88 3.76 -4.70
N ALA A 141 -9.77 4.34 -3.51
CA ALA A 141 -10.78 5.26 -2.97
C ALA A 141 -10.13 6.54 -2.47
N TRP A 142 -10.71 7.68 -2.84
CA TRP A 142 -10.42 9.01 -2.33
C TRP A 142 -11.62 9.53 -1.56
N LEU A 143 -11.45 9.71 -0.26
CA LEU A 143 -12.54 9.98 0.67
C LEU A 143 -12.16 11.13 1.57
N CYS A 144 -13.11 11.99 1.90
CA CYS A 144 -12.94 12.81 3.09
C CYS A 144 -13.14 11.95 4.33
N GLN A 145 -12.33 12.19 5.37
CA GLN A 145 -12.46 11.49 6.64
C GLN A 145 -13.91 11.61 7.17
N ASN A 146 -14.45 10.46 7.62
CA ASN A 146 -15.83 10.25 8.06
C ASN A 146 -16.90 10.23 6.95
N GLN A 147 -16.52 10.23 5.67
CA GLN A 147 -17.46 9.83 4.61
C GLN A 147 -17.69 8.31 4.66
N ASP A 148 -18.88 7.89 4.25
CA ASP A 148 -19.21 6.48 4.14
C ASP A 148 -18.22 5.76 3.24
N PHE A 149 -17.55 4.76 3.81
CA PHE A 149 -16.52 4.00 3.14
C PHE A 149 -17.16 3.03 2.15
N ASP A 150 -17.10 3.37 0.86
CA ASP A 150 -17.52 2.46 -0.22
C ASP A 150 -16.32 1.62 -0.67
N ALA A 151 -16.06 0.54 0.08
CA ALA A 151 -14.93 -0.35 -0.18
C ALA A 151 -15.03 -0.99 -1.58
N GLY A 152 -14.17 -0.56 -2.50
CA GLY A 152 -14.16 -1.05 -3.88
C GLY A 152 -15.33 -0.58 -4.75
N GLY A 153 -16.06 0.45 -4.30
CA GLY A 153 -17.07 1.10 -5.12
C GLY A 153 -16.46 2.19 -6.00
N LYS A 154 -16.93 2.29 -7.25
CA LYS A 154 -16.51 3.33 -8.20
C LYS A 154 -16.83 4.76 -7.71
N LYS A 155 -17.77 4.90 -6.77
CA LYS A 155 -18.29 6.18 -6.27
C LYS A 155 -17.21 7.13 -5.76
N ASN A 156 -16.10 6.57 -5.26
CA ASN A 156 -15.00 7.35 -4.67
C ASN A 156 -13.67 7.11 -5.37
N SER A 157 -13.68 6.66 -6.63
CA SER A 157 -12.44 6.46 -7.39
C SER A 157 -11.78 7.78 -7.85
N ASP A 158 -12.55 8.88 -7.87
CA ASP A 158 -12.09 10.23 -8.18
C ASP A 158 -11.86 11.08 -6.93
N PHE A 159 -11.01 12.11 -7.07
CA PHE A 159 -10.81 13.10 -6.02
C PHE A 159 -12.11 13.81 -5.60
N PRO A 160 -12.30 14.14 -4.31
CA PRO A 160 -13.44 14.90 -3.84
C PRO A 160 -13.57 16.26 -4.53
N GLN A 161 -14.79 16.62 -4.92
CA GLN A 161 -15.11 17.89 -5.59
C GLN A 161 -15.18 19.10 -4.63
N SER A 162 -14.81 18.92 -3.37
CA SER A 162 -14.72 20.00 -2.38
C SER A 162 -13.73 19.63 -1.30
N THR A 163 -13.15 20.64 -0.66
CA THR A 163 -12.21 20.44 0.45
C THR A 163 -12.78 19.57 1.55
N CYS A 164 -12.01 18.57 1.95
CA CYS A 164 -12.32 17.77 3.11
C CYS A 164 -12.24 18.61 4.39
N SER A 165 -13.27 18.51 5.25
CA SER A 165 -13.35 19.28 6.49
C SER A 165 -12.24 18.96 7.50
N THR A 166 -11.65 17.76 7.37
CA THR A 166 -10.61 17.24 8.27
C THR A 166 -9.40 16.76 7.47
N SER A 167 -9.45 15.56 6.88
CA SER A 167 -8.38 15.04 6.04
C SER A 167 -8.92 14.38 4.78
N LEU A 168 -8.15 14.44 3.70
CA LEU A 168 -8.32 13.59 2.53
C LEU A 168 -7.66 12.25 2.82
N GLN A 169 -8.35 11.16 2.55
CA GLN A 169 -7.87 9.80 2.70
C GLN A 169 -7.83 9.12 1.35
N SER A 170 -6.68 8.51 1.02
CA SER A 170 -6.53 7.57 -0.08
C SER A 170 -6.48 6.16 0.47
N VAL A 171 -7.16 5.21 -0.16
CA VAL A 171 -7.11 3.80 0.18
C VAL A 171 -6.89 2.97 -1.08
N LEU A 172 -5.93 2.05 -1.03
CA LEU A 172 -5.55 1.20 -2.16
C LEU A 172 -5.48 -0.27 -1.72
N TRP A 173 -6.00 -1.17 -2.54
CA TRP A 173 -5.96 -2.62 -2.29
C TRP A 173 -4.99 -3.32 -3.23
N PHE A 174 -4.17 -4.19 -2.66
CA PHE A 174 -3.21 -5.00 -3.38
C PHE A 174 -3.79 -6.39 -3.69
N PRO A 175 -3.15 -7.12 -4.63
CA PRO A 175 -3.35 -8.56 -4.79
C PRO A 175 -3.25 -9.33 -3.47
N ASP A 176 -4.00 -10.41 -3.39
CA ASP A 176 -4.21 -11.22 -2.19
C ASP A 176 -4.07 -12.73 -2.44
N CYS A 177 -3.73 -13.10 -3.68
CA CYS A 177 -3.28 -14.42 -4.09
C CYS A 177 -1.82 -14.38 -4.52
N VAL A 178 -1.07 -15.46 -4.24
CA VAL A 178 0.32 -15.60 -4.64
C VAL A 178 0.65 -17.03 -5.05
N ASP A 179 1.41 -17.20 -6.12
CA ASP A 179 2.13 -18.43 -6.40
C ASP A 179 3.44 -18.41 -5.59
N THR A 180 3.55 -19.28 -4.58
CA THR A 180 4.70 -19.29 -3.66
C THR A 180 6.01 -19.74 -4.29
N THR A 181 5.98 -20.25 -5.53
CA THR A 181 7.18 -20.66 -6.28
C THR A 181 7.63 -19.56 -7.24
N THR A 182 6.70 -18.93 -7.96
CA THR A 182 7.04 -17.89 -8.95
C THR A 182 6.95 -16.46 -8.40
N LEU A 183 6.37 -16.28 -7.22
CA LEU A 183 6.06 -15.00 -6.56
C LEU A 183 5.10 -14.10 -7.36
N LYS A 184 4.47 -14.63 -8.42
CA LYS A 184 3.42 -13.92 -9.14
C LYS A 184 2.21 -13.74 -8.24
N SER A 185 1.59 -12.57 -8.31
CA SER A 185 0.40 -12.24 -7.53
C SER A 185 -0.82 -12.01 -8.41
N ALA A 186 -2.01 -12.24 -7.84
CA ALA A 186 -3.28 -11.92 -8.47
C ALA A 186 -4.31 -11.45 -7.44
N TYR A 187 -5.32 -10.73 -7.91
CA TYR A 187 -6.52 -10.48 -7.12
C TYR A 187 -7.41 -11.72 -7.12
N SER A 188 -7.93 -12.08 -5.97
CA SER A 188 -8.89 -13.17 -5.82
C SER A 188 -10.24 -12.81 -6.41
N ASN A 189 -10.96 -13.83 -6.88
CA ASN A 189 -12.37 -13.71 -7.18
C ASN A 189 -13.17 -14.05 -5.92
N LYS A 190 -13.63 -13.03 -5.21
CA LYS A 190 -14.42 -13.17 -3.97
C LYS A 190 -13.76 -14.13 -2.95
N GLY A 191 -12.46 -13.94 -2.72
CA GLY A 191 -11.67 -14.75 -1.79
C GLY A 191 -11.04 -16.01 -2.40
N THR A 192 -11.47 -16.43 -3.59
CA THR A 192 -10.92 -17.63 -4.26
C THR A 192 -9.74 -17.26 -5.16
N CYS A 193 -8.61 -17.94 -4.96
CA CYS A 193 -7.41 -17.84 -5.81
C CYS A 193 -7.49 -18.79 -7.02
N ALA A 194 -6.84 -18.41 -8.12
CA ALA A 194 -6.69 -19.29 -9.29
C ALA A 194 -5.82 -20.52 -8.98
N ASP A 195 -5.96 -21.58 -9.78
CA ASP A 195 -5.19 -22.81 -9.62
C ASP A 195 -3.67 -22.54 -9.55
N GLY A 196 -3.02 -23.16 -8.57
CA GLY A 196 -1.59 -22.99 -8.32
C GLY A 196 -1.22 -21.78 -7.46
N MET A 197 -2.18 -20.90 -7.14
CA MET A 197 -1.99 -19.80 -6.19
C MET A 197 -2.61 -20.12 -4.83
N LYS A 198 -2.10 -19.46 -3.80
CA LYS A 198 -2.59 -19.53 -2.42
C LYS A 198 -2.95 -18.15 -1.90
N ARG A 199 -3.92 -18.11 -1.00
CA ARG A 199 -4.30 -16.91 -0.29
C ARG A 199 -3.19 -16.43 0.65
N MET A 200 -2.84 -15.15 0.56
CA MET A 200 -1.97 -14.45 1.52
C MET A 200 -2.73 -13.27 2.15
N PRO A 201 -2.22 -12.67 3.25
CA PRO A 201 -2.81 -11.45 3.79
C PRO A 201 -2.92 -10.38 2.72
N GLN A 202 -4.11 -9.78 2.56
CA GLN A 202 -4.29 -8.71 1.59
C GLN A 202 -3.71 -7.42 2.15
N LEU A 203 -2.70 -6.87 1.47
CA LEU A 203 -2.20 -5.55 1.81
C LEU A 203 -3.20 -4.47 1.37
N ARG A 204 -3.47 -3.52 2.25
CA ARG A 204 -4.24 -2.32 1.95
C ARG A 204 -3.54 -1.10 2.52
N PHE A 205 -3.29 -0.10 1.69
CA PHE A 205 -2.79 1.18 2.18
C PHE A 205 -3.92 2.09 2.59
N SER A 206 -3.71 2.84 3.65
CA SER A 206 -4.52 4.00 4.01
C SER A 206 -3.59 5.18 4.22
N ILE A 207 -3.75 6.21 3.39
CA ILE A 207 -2.92 7.41 3.41
C ILE A 207 -3.81 8.59 3.73
N ARG A 208 -3.38 9.49 4.60
CA ARG A 208 -4.11 10.72 4.92
C ARG A 208 -3.26 11.95 4.61
N TYR A 209 -3.94 12.97 4.09
CA TYR A 209 -3.39 14.27 3.75
C TYR A 209 -4.18 15.37 4.45
N ASP A 210 -3.49 16.36 5.00
CA ASP A 210 -4.11 17.59 5.50
C ASP A 210 -4.23 18.60 4.35
N THR A 211 -5.27 18.43 3.54
CA THR A 211 -5.51 19.30 2.39
C THR A 211 -5.91 20.71 2.78
N LYS A 212 -6.42 20.92 4.00
CA LYS A 212 -6.77 22.26 4.50
C LYS A 212 -5.50 23.06 4.82
N LYS A 213 -4.48 22.41 5.38
CA LYS A 213 -3.16 23.01 5.56
C LYS A 213 -2.45 23.25 4.23
N ALA A 214 -2.55 22.30 3.30
CA ALA A 214 -1.88 22.40 2.00
C ALA A 214 -2.55 23.39 1.03
N ILE A 215 -3.87 23.56 1.13
CA ILE A 215 -4.70 24.42 0.28
C ILE A 215 -5.59 25.27 1.20
N PRO A 216 -5.06 26.36 1.80
CA PRO A 216 -5.78 27.15 2.81
C PRO A 216 -7.09 27.75 2.32
N ASP A 217 -7.15 28.13 1.04
CA ASP A 217 -8.36 28.68 0.40
C ASP A 217 -9.40 27.61 0.07
N GLY A 218 -9.01 26.33 0.17
CA GLY A 218 -9.83 25.19 -0.22
C GLY A 218 -10.17 25.17 -1.71
N TRP A 219 -11.18 24.37 -2.07
CA TRP A 219 -11.72 24.26 -3.41
C TRP A 219 -13.19 23.82 -3.38
N LYS A 220 -13.89 24.13 -4.46
CA LYS A 220 -15.21 23.62 -4.82
C LYS A 220 -15.24 23.43 -6.34
N GLY A 221 -15.66 22.26 -6.81
CA GLY A 221 -15.55 21.84 -8.20
C GLY A 221 -14.27 21.04 -8.43
N ALA A 222 -13.65 21.24 -9.61
CA ALA A 222 -12.45 20.51 -10.01
C ALA A 222 -11.35 20.63 -8.93
N PRO A 223 -10.84 19.51 -8.41
CA PRO A 223 -9.84 19.52 -7.36
C PRO A 223 -8.50 20.01 -7.91
N PRO A 224 -7.80 20.91 -7.21
CA PRO A 224 -6.46 21.36 -7.61
C PRO A 224 -5.40 20.33 -7.19
N LEU A 225 -5.65 19.06 -7.45
CA LEU A 225 -4.84 17.93 -7.01
C LEU A 225 -4.39 17.10 -8.20
N GLU A 226 -3.13 16.67 -8.17
CA GLU A 226 -2.54 15.81 -9.19
C GLU A 226 -1.67 14.76 -8.49
N LEU A 227 -1.81 13.49 -8.88
CA LEU A 227 -0.81 12.48 -8.51
C LEU A 227 0.38 12.59 -9.45
N ALA A 228 1.57 12.35 -8.92
CA ALA A 228 2.75 12.14 -9.75
C ALA A 228 2.44 11.03 -10.76
N MET A 229 2.32 11.40 -12.03
CA MET A 229 2.13 10.47 -13.13
C MET A 229 3.24 10.69 -14.14
N THR A 230 3.46 9.71 -15.00
CA THR A 230 4.37 9.87 -16.13
C THR A 230 3.86 11.01 -17.00
N MET A 231 4.65 12.08 -17.11
CA MET A 231 4.48 13.10 -18.15
C MET A 231 4.66 12.47 -19.54
#